data_AF-A0A1F3JVB6-F1
#
_entry.id   AF-A0A1F3JVB6-F1
#
_cell.length_a   1.000
_cell.length_b   1.000
_cell.length_c   1.000
_cell.angle_alpha   90.00
_cell.angle_beta   90.00
_cell.angle_gamma   90.00
#
_symmetry.space_group_name_H-M   'P 1'
#
loop_
_entity.id
_entity.type
_entity.pdbx_description
1 polymer ?
#
loop_
_entity_poly.entity_id
_entity_poly.type
_entity_poly.pdbx_seq_one_letter_code
_entity_poly.pdbx_strand_id
1 'polypeptide(L)' 'MLAKRKMSLTELSERVGITIANLSVLKSGKARAIRFSTLEAICKELNCKPGDILDFENEF' A
#
# COMPACT_ATOMS: atom_id res chain seq x y z
N MET A 1 -1.06 9.26 -2.92
CA MET A 1 0.12 9.45 -2.05
C MET A 1 1.45 9.45 -2.79
N LEU A 2 1.67 8.48 -3.69
CA LEU A 2 2.92 8.34 -4.48
C LEU A 2 3.26 9.56 -5.35
N ALA A 3 2.28 10.07 -6.12
CA ALA A 3 2.49 11.25 -6.98
C ALA A 3 2.91 12.50 -6.19
N LYS A 4 2.36 12.71 -4.98
CA LYS A 4 2.76 13.82 -4.09
C LYS A 4 4.23 13.71 -3.66
N ARG A 5 4.81 12.51 -3.69
CA ARG A 5 6.19 12.20 -3.29
C ARG A 5 7.13 11.98 -4.49
N LYS A 6 6.64 12.17 -5.73
CA LYS A 6 7.36 11.85 -6.98
C LYS A 6 7.98 10.43 -6.98
N MET A 7 7.37 9.49 -6.26
CA MET A 7 7.85 8.12 -6.08
C MET A 7 7.11 7.17 -7.03
N SER A 8 7.85 6.24 -7.64
CA SER A 8 7.27 5.20 -8.50
C SER A 8 6.79 3.99 -7.70
N LEU A 9 5.93 3.15 -8.30
CA LEU A 9 5.50 1.90 -7.65
C LEU A 9 6.64 0.89 -7.54
N THR A 10 7.56 0.89 -8.53
CA THR A 10 8.80 0.10 -8.51
C THR A 10 9.68 0.49 -7.34
N GLU A 11 9.87 1.80 -7.12
CA GLU A 11 10.69 2.28 -6.01
C GLU A 11 10.07 1.90 -4.64
N LEU A 12 8.74 1.99 -4.51
CA LEU A 12 8.06 1.52 -3.30
C LEU A 12 8.22 0.01 -3.09
N SER A 13 8.21 -0.77 -4.19
CA SER A 13 8.42 -2.24 -4.18
C SER A 13 9.77 -2.60 -3.56
N GLU A 14 10.82 -1.90 -3.97
CA GLU A 14 12.18 -2.08 -3.46
C GLU A 14 12.30 -1.69 -1.99
N ARG A 15 11.71 -0.55 -1.60
CA ARG A 15 11.77 -0.02 -0.22
C ARG A 15 11.00 -0.89 0.78
N VAL A 16 9.84 -1.42 0.39
CA VAL A 16 8.97 -2.22 1.27
C VAL A 16 9.29 -3.73 1.19
N GLY A 17 10.10 -4.16 0.22
CA GLY A 17 10.50 -5.57 0.09
C GLY A 17 9.36 -6.50 -0.34
N ILE A 18 8.44 -6.00 -1.17
CA ILE A 18 7.32 -6.77 -1.75
C ILE A 18 7.28 -6.57 -3.24
N THR A 19 6.76 -7.54 -3.99
CA THR A 19 6.72 -7.48 -5.45
C THR A 19 5.81 -6.35 -5.97
N ILE A 20 6.15 -5.82 -7.15
CA ILE A 20 5.30 -4.86 -7.87
C ILE A 20 3.90 -5.44 -8.11
N ALA A 21 3.80 -6.76 -8.35
CA ALA A 21 2.52 -7.45 -8.52
C ALA A 21 1.63 -7.31 -7.26
N ASN A 22 2.18 -7.56 -6.06
CA ASN A 22 1.43 -7.41 -4.82
C ASN A 22 1.01 -5.96 -4.57
N LEU A 23 1.92 -5.00 -4.81
CA LEU A 23 1.60 -3.57 -4.71
C LEU A 23 0.54 -3.13 -5.72
N SER A 24 0.54 -3.69 -6.93
CA SER A 24 -0.46 -3.39 -7.96
C SER A 24 -1.84 -3.90 -7.56
N VAL A 25 -1.93 -5.11 -6.98
CA VAL A 25 -3.18 -5.65 -6.45
C VAL A 25 -3.72 -4.74 -5.34
N LEU A 26 -2.88 -4.34 -4.38
CA LEU A 26 -3.23 -3.37 -3.33
C LEU A 26 -3.73 -2.04 -3.90
N LYS A 27 -2.98 -1.44 -4.85
CA LYS A 27 -3.34 -0.18 -5.50
C LYS A 27 -4.69 -0.24 -6.22
N SER A 28 -5.04 -1.40 -6.78
CA SER A 28 -6.30 -1.60 -7.50
C SER A 28 -7.51 -1.88 -6.61
N GLY A 29 -7.33 -1.97 -5.28
CA GLY A 29 -8.40 -2.32 -4.34
C GLY A 29 -8.82 -3.80 -4.38
N LYS A 30 -8.16 -4.63 -5.19
CA LYS A 30 -8.51 -6.05 -5.36
C LYS A 30 -7.86 -6.98 -4.33
N ALA A 31 -7.09 -6.41 -3.41
CA ALA A 31 -6.44 -7.19 -2.37
C ALA A 31 -7.46 -7.72 -1.37
N ARG A 32 -7.42 -9.04 -1.12
CA ARG A 32 -8.29 -9.68 -0.12
C ARG A 32 -7.67 -9.76 1.27
N ALA A 33 -6.35 -9.61 1.34
CA ALA A 33 -5.59 -9.63 2.58
C ALA A 33 -4.30 -8.84 2.42
N ILE A 34 -3.80 -8.32 3.53
CA ILE A 34 -2.47 -7.70 3.64
C ILE A 34 -1.85 -8.15 4.97
N ARG A 35 -0.54 -8.45 4.97
CA ARG A 35 0.19 -8.72 6.21
C ARG A 35 0.38 -7.41 6.97
N PHE A 36 0.25 -7.41 8.29
CA PHE A 36 0.49 -6.22 9.11
C PHE A 36 1.89 -5.63 8.91
N SER A 37 2.93 -6.47 8.76
CA SER A 37 4.29 -6.00 8.47
C SER A 37 4.40 -5.27 7.13
N THR A 38 3.65 -5.71 6.12
CA THR A 38 3.57 -5.02 4.83
C THR A 38 2.84 -3.68 4.96
N LEU A 39 1.71 -3.67 5.66
CA LEU A 39 0.97 -2.43 5.93
C LEU A 39 1.84 -1.42 6.68
N GLU A 40 2.53 -1.87 7.73
CA GLU A 40 3.46 -1.06 8.52
C GLU A 40 4.57 -0.46 7.65
N ALA A 41 5.22 -1.28 6.82
CA ALA A 41 6.30 -0.81 5.94
C ALA A 41 5.82 0.22 4.92
N ILE A 42 4.63 0.03 4.33
CA ILE A 42 4.02 1.02 3.44
C ILE A 42 3.71 2.31 4.21
N CYS A 43 3.12 2.22 5.41
CA CYS A 43 2.83 3.38 6.24
C CYS A 43 4.08 4.17 6.63
N LYS A 44 5.17 3.49 6.97
CA LYS A 44 6.47 4.13 7.25
C LYS A 44 7.02 4.83 6.02
N GLU A 45 7.11 4.14 4.89
CA GLU A 45 7.72 4.70 3.67
C GLU A 45 6.89 5.83 3.07
N LEU A 46 5.57 5.70 3.14
CA LEU A 46 4.65 6.72 2.65
C LEU A 46 4.32 7.77 3.72
N ASN A 47 4.81 7.66 4.95
CA ASN A 47 4.45 8.52 6.08
C ASN A 47 2.93 8.76 6.14
N CYS A 48 2.16 7.67 6.21
CA CYS A 48 0.70 7.68 6.27
C CYS A 48 0.19 6.76 7.38
N LYS A 49 -1.11 6.85 7.67
CA LYS A 49 -1.79 6.00 8.64
C LYS A 49 -2.43 4.80 7.94
N PRO A 50 -2.67 3.70 8.66
CA PRO A 50 -3.40 2.55 8.12
C PRO A 50 -4.76 2.92 7.49
N GLY A 51 -5.51 3.83 8.11
CA GLY A 51 -6.79 4.32 7.59
C GLY A 51 -6.70 5.13 6.29
N ASP A 52 -5.51 5.54 5.87
CA ASP A 52 -5.32 6.15 4.54
C ASP A 52 -5.20 5.08 3.42
N ILE A 53 -5.07 3.80 3.79
CA ILE A 53 -4.88 2.65 2.88
C ILE A 53 -6.06 1.69 2.96
N LEU A 54 -6.53 1.42 4.19
CA LEU A 54 -7.63 0.51 4.47
C LEU A 54 -8.87 1.32 4.79
N ASP A 55 -9.95 1.00 4.09
CA ASP A 55 -11.28 1.47 4.41
C ASP A 55 -12.20 0.27 4.62
N PHE A 56 -13.18 0.42 5.50
CA PHE A 56 -14.21 -0.58 5.72
C PHE A 56 -15.46 -0.15 4.98
N GLU A 57 -15.67 -0.72 3.79
CA GLU A 57 -16.92 -0.58 3.07
C GLU A 57 -17.94 -1.58 3.64
N ASN A 58 -18.98 -1.05 4.28
CA ASN A 58 -20.09 -1.84 4.77
C ASN A 58 -21.14 -1.91 3.66
N GLU A 59 -21.27 -3.06 2.99
CA GLU A 59 -22.37 -3.30 2.05
C GLU A 59 -23.65 -3.62 2.84
N PHE A 60 -24.55 -2.64 2.95
CA PHE A 60 -25.95 -2.84 3.36
C PHE A 60 -26.87 -2.68 2.14
#